data_AF-A0A7C6KEE2-F1
#
_entry.id   AF-A0A7C6KEE2-F1
#
_cell.length_a   1.000
_cell.length_b   1.000
_cell.length_c   1.000
_cell.angle_alpha   90.00
_cell.angle_beta   90.00
_cell.angle_gamma   90.00
#
_symmetry.space_group_name_H-M   'P 1'
#
loop_
_entity.id
_entity.type
_entity.pdbx_description
1 polymer ?
#
loop_
_entity_poly.entity_id
_entity_poly.type
_entity_poly.pdbx_seq_one_letter_code
_entity_poly.pdbx_strand_id
1 'polypeptide(L)'
;MTQHPTSPTVDAVLKTLTEKIHRQERFIAELQADLERARQASVGTMLGQFRLREAVLLYVGRDADSFEQQIAENFGSDVARAVSNSLFVLDNAPVPTEAREVLRTATNHGMNRY
;
A
#
# COMPACT_ATOMS: atom_id res chain seq x y z
N MET A 1 -4.69 47.79 -37.15
CA MET A 1 -4.95 46.53 -36.42
C MET A 1 -4.64 45.37 -37.36
N THR A 2 -3.38 44.92 -37.39
CA THR A 2 -2.94 43.82 -38.25
C THR A 2 -3.16 42.50 -37.51
N GLN A 3 -4.15 41.73 -37.96
CA GLN A 3 -4.28 40.33 -37.56
C GLN A 3 -3.11 39.56 -38.22
N HIS A 4 -2.20 39.05 -37.39
CA HIS A 4 -1.22 38.08 -37.85
C HIS A 4 -1.95 36.75 -38.09
N PRO A 5 -1.92 36.17 -39.30
CA PRO A 5 -2.44 34.82 -39.49
C PRO A 5 -1.54 33.86 -38.72
N THR A 6 -2.08 33.19 -37.69
CA THR A 6 -1.44 32.03 -37.09
C THR A 6 -1.20 31.01 -38.20
N SER A 7 0.07 30.68 -38.44
CA SER A 7 0.47 29.76 -39.50
C SER A 7 -0.20 28.39 -39.25
N PRO A 8 -0.88 27.78 -40.25
CA PRO A 8 -1.60 26.49 -40.09
C PRO A 8 -0.71 25.36 -39.55
N THR A 9 0.61 25.50 -39.68
CA THR A 9 1.62 24.62 -39.12
C THR A 9 1.69 24.67 -37.59
N VAL A 10 1.48 25.85 -36.98
CA VAL A 10 1.53 26.02 -35.52
C VAL A 10 0.32 25.35 -34.86
N ASP A 11 -0.88 25.50 -35.42
CA ASP A 11 -2.10 24.86 -34.90
C ASP A 11 -2.05 23.33 -35.06
N ALA A 12 -1.51 22.83 -36.18
CA ALA A 12 -1.31 21.41 -36.39
C ALA A 12 -0.29 20.81 -35.40
N VAL A 13 0.81 21.53 -35.14
CA VAL A 13 1.82 21.14 -34.15
C VAL A 13 1.23 21.16 -32.73
N LEU A 14 0.47 22.19 -32.38
CA LEU A 14 -0.18 22.32 -31.07
C LEU A 14 -1.13 21.15 -30.82
N LYS A 15 -2.00 20.84 -31.78
CA LYS A 15 -2.93 19.70 -31.69
C LYS A 15 -2.20 18.38 -31.50
N THR A 16 -1.13 18.15 -32.27
CA THR A 16 -0.32 16.93 -32.18
C THR A 16 0.35 16.80 -30.81
N LEU A 17 0.88 17.90 -30.27
CA LEU A 17 1.48 17.92 -28.93
C LEU A 17 0.43 17.67 -27.84
N THR A 18 -0.75 18.29 -27.95
CA THR A 18 -1.86 18.06 -27.03
C THR A 18 -2.33 16.60 -27.06
N GLU A 19 -2.49 15.99 -28.23
CA GLU A 19 -2.85 14.58 -28.36
C GLU A 19 -1.78 13.65 -27.76
N LYS A 20 -0.50 14.00 -27.95
CA LYS A 20 0.62 13.26 -27.36
C LYS A 20 0.62 13.36 -25.84
N ILE A 21 0.38 14.53 -25.27
CA ILE A 21 0.27 14.75 -23.82
C ILE A 21 -0.86 13.89 -23.26
N HIS A 22 -2.07 13.96 -23.82
CA HIS A 22 -3.21 13.15 -23.35
C HIS A 22 -2.96 11.64 -23.48
N ARG A 23 -2.21 11.20 -24.50
CA ARG A 23 -1.81 9.80 -24.62
C ARG A 23 -0.81 9.40 -23.53
N GLN A 24 0.16 10.26 -23.24
CA GLN A 24 1.14 10.03 -22.18
C GLN A 24 0.49 10.03 -20.79
N GLU A 25 -0.44 10.96 -20.52
CA GLU A 25 -1.18 11.00 -19.26
C GLU A 25 -1.99 9.72 -19.03
N ARG A 26 -2.71 9.24 -20.06
CA ARG A 26 -3.42 7.95 -19.98
C ARG A 26 -2.48 6.78 -19.72
N PHE A 27 -1.35 6.73 -20.42
CA PHE A 27 -0.37 5.67 -20.24
C PHE A 27 0.27 5.70 -18.83
N ILE A 28 0.54 6.90 -18.29
CA ILE A 28 1.02 7.05 -16.90
C ILE A 28 -0.04 6.53 -15.92
N ALA A 29 -1.31 6.88 -16.11
CA ALA A 29 -2.39 6.40 -15.26
C ALA A 29 -2.54 4.87 -15.30
N GLU A 30 -2.41 4.26 -16.50
CA GLU A 30 -2.41 2.81 -16.67
C GLU A 30 -1.24 2.14 -15.93
N LEU A 31 -0.03 2.67 -16.09
CA LEU A 31 1.16 2.14 -15.39
C LEU A 31 1.06 2.27 -13.87
N GLN A 32 0.51 3.38 -13.37
CA GLN A 32 0.27 3.57 -11.93
C GLN A 32 -0.73 2.53 -11.41
N ALA A 33 -1.81 2.27 -12.16
CA ALA A 33 -2.79 1.25 -11.80
C ALA A 33 -2.22 -0.17 -11.86
N ASP A 34 -1.38 -0.49 -12.85
CA ASP A 34 -0.69 -1.78 -12.95
C ASP A 34 0.29 -1.99 -11.79
N LEU A 35 1.07 -0.96 -11.45
CA LEU A 35 2.02 -0.99 -10.34
C LEU A 35 1.29 -1.23 -9.01
N GLU A 36 0.19 -0.53 -8.78
CA GLU A 36 -0.61 -0.68 -7.57
C GLU A 36 -1.20 -2.11 -7.47
N ARG A 37 -1.78 -2.62 -8.56
CA ARG A 37 -2.28 -4.01 -8.63
C ARG A 37 -1.18 -5.04 -8.37
N ALA A 38 -0.01 -4.86 -8.96
CA ALA A 38 1.13 -5.76 -8.73
C ALA A 38 1.60 -5.74 -7.28
N ARG A 39 1.63 -4.56 -6.66
CA ARG A 39 2.04 -4.38 -5.26
C ARG A 39 1.07 -5.07 -4.31
N GLN A 40 -0.23 -4.90 -4.52
CA GLN A 40 -1.28 -5.54 -3.73
C GLN A 40 -1.25 -7.08 -3.85
N ALA A 41 -1.15 -7.59 -5.08
CA ALA A 41 -1.05 -9.03 -5.34
C ALA A 41 0.19 -9.65 -4.67
N SER A 42 1.30 -8.91 -4.66
CA SER A 42 2.56 -9.35 -4.06
C SER A 42 2.46 -9.50 -2.54
N VAL A 43 1.84 -8.54 -1.84
CA VAL A 43 1.67 -8.60 -0.37
C VAL A 43 0.82 -9.80 0.04
N GLY A 44 -0.34 -9.99 -0.60
CA GLY A 44 -1.20 -11.14 -0.30
C GLY A 44 -0.51 -12.48 -0.55
N THR A 45 0.24 -12.58 -1.66
CA THR A 45 1.00 -13.79 -1.99
C THR A 45 2.10 -14.07 -0.95
N MET A 46 2.87 -13.05 -0.57
CA MET A 46 3.93 -13.19 0.43
C MET A 46 3.38 -13.59 1.81
N LEU A 47 2.34 -12.91 2.30
CA LEU A 47 1.72 -13.25 3.59
C LEU A 47 1.11 -14.66 3.58
N GLY A 48 0.50 -15.06 2.47
CA GLY A 48 0.03 -16.43 2.28
C GLY A 48 1.15 -17.46 2.39
N GLN A 49 2.31 -17.20 1.75
CA GLN A 49 3.48 -18.08 1.83
C GLN A 49 4.06 -18.18 3.25
N PHE A 50 4.11 -17.09 4.00
CA PHE A 50 4.53 -17.11 5.40
C PHE A 50 3.58 -17.97 6.24
N ARG A 51 2.27 -17.83 6.04
CA ARG A 51 1.27 -18.61 6.77
C ARG A 51 1.36 -20.11 6.48
N LEU A 52 1.67 -20.50 5.24
CA LEU A 52 1.94 -21.90 4.89
C LEU A 52 3.17 -22.49 5.61
N ARG A 53 4.05 -21.65 6.14
CA ARG A 53 5.24 -22.01 6.91
C ARG A 53 5.08 -21.69 8.39
N GLU A 54 3.84 -21.61 8.87
CA GLU A 54 3.48 -21.35 10.28
C GLU A 54 3.97 -19.99 10.81
N ALA A 55 4.33 -19.05 9.91
CA ALA A 55 4.69 -17.70 10.28
C ALA A 55 3.47 -16.78 10.24
N VAL A 56 3.32 -15.94 11.26
CA VAL A 56 2.18 -15.04 11.44
C VAL A 56 2.66 -13.63 11.84
N LEU A 57 1.84 -12.62 11.57
CA LEU A 57 2.08 -11.26 12.06
C LEU A 57 1.47 -11.13 13.45
N LEU A 58 2.26 -10.70 14.43
CA LEU A 58 1.78 -10.42 15.79
C LEU A 58 1.72 -8.91 16.01
N TYR A 59 0.52 -8.38 16.23
CA TYR A 59 0.31 -7.01 16.69
C TYR A 59 0.43 -6.94 18.21
N VAL A 60 1.41 -6.17 18.68
CA VAL A 60 1.75 -6.00 20.10
C VAL A 60 1.38 -4.62 20.64
N GLY A 61 0.64 -3.81 19.87
CA GLY A 61 0.07 -2.55 20.34
C GLY A 61 -1.20 -2.76 21.15
N ARG A 62 -1.95 -1.68 21.40
CA ARG A 62 -3.21 -1.71 22.18
C ARG A 62 -4.45 -1.45 21.33
N ASP A 63 -4.29 -0.97 20.11
CA ASP A 63 -5.38 -0.53 19.24
C ASP A 63 -5.19 -1.13 17.85
N ALA A 64 -5.66 -2.37 17.70
CA ALA A 64 -5.57 -3.11 16.46
C ALA A 64 -6.48 -2.53 15.37
N ASP A 65 -7.64 -1.99 15.76
CA ASP A 65 -8.61 -1.41 14.83
C ASP A 65 -8.02 -0.14 14.18
N SER A 66 -7.37 0.72 14.98
CA SER A 66 -6.64 1.88 14.43
C SER A 66 -5.48 1.46 13.52
N PHE A 67 -4.79 0.37 13.84
CA PHE A 67 -3.72 -0.16 12.98
C PHE A 67 -4.27 -0.61 11.61
N GLU A 68 -5.37 -1.37 11.58
CA GLU A 68 -5.99 -1.80 10.33
C GLU A 68 -6.45 -0.62 9.48
N GLN A 69 -7.05 0.40 10.12
CA GLN A 69 -7.44 1.64 9.44
C GLN A 69 -6.24 2.37 8.83
N GLN A 70 -5.14 2.50 9.58
CA GLN A 70 -3.91 3.12 9.08
C GLN A 70 -3.32 2.35 7.89
N ILE A 71 -3.38 1.01 7.89
CA ILE A 71 -2.93 0.22 6.74
C ILE A 71 -3.84 0.46 5.53
N ALA A 72 -5.16 0.54 5.73
CA ALA A 72 -6.10 0.80 4.65
C ALA A 72 -5.89 2.19 4.03
N GLU A 73 -5.65 3.21 4.86
CA GLU A 73 -5.41 4.59 4.42
C GLU A 73 -4.08 4.72 3.66
N ASN A 74 -3.02 4.05 4.11
CA ASN A 74 -1.68 4.20 3.54
C ASN A 74 -1.39 3.24 2.36
N PHE A 75 -2.02 2.07 2.35
CA PHE A 75 -1.67 0.98 1.41
C PHE A 75 -2.89 0.38 0.68
N GLY A 76 -4.08 0.91 0.94
CA GLY A 76 -5.32 0.44 0.32
C GLY A 76 -5.99 -0.72 1.06
N SER A 77 -7.29 -0.85 0.82
CA SER A 77 -8.16 -1.83 1.50
C SER A 77 -7.77 -3.29 1.25
N ASP A 78 -7.26 -3.62 0.06
CA ASP A 78 -6.82 -4.98 -0.26
C ASP A 78 -5.58 -5.41 0.54
N VAL A 79 -4.62 -4.49 0.75
CA VAL A 79 -3.46 -4.74 1.61
C VAL A 79 -3.89 -4.88 3.05
N ALA A 80 -4.76 -3.99 3.53
CA ALA A 80 -5.31 -4.07 4.89
C ALA A 80 -5.99 -5.42 5.14
N ARG A 81 -6.80 -5.89 4.19
CA ARG A 81 -7.44 -7.21 4.27
C ARG A 81 -6.43 -8.35 4.30
N ALA A 82 -5.40 -8.30 3.45
CA ALA A 82 -4.36 -9.34 3.43
C ALA A 82 -3.57 -9.40 4.75
N VAL A 83 -3.24 -8.23 5.31
CA VAL A 83 -2.57 -8.09 6.61
C VAL A 83 -3.46 -8.60 7.73
N SER A 84 -4.71 -8.15 7.82
CA SER A 84 -5.68 -8.55 8.85
C SER A 84 -5.89 -10.07 8.89
N ASN A 85 -6.04 -10.71 7.73
CA ASN A 85 -6.15 -12.18 7.62
C ASN A 85 -4.94 -12.95 8.18
N SER A 86 -3.79 -12.29 8.31
CA SER A 86 -2.54 -12.86 8.80
C SER A 86 -2.13 -12.29 10.16
N LEU A 87 -2.93 -11.39 10.73
CA LEU A 87 -2.63 -10.64 11.95
C LEU A 87 -3.25 -11.33 13.17
N PHE A 88 -2.43 -11.51 14.19
CA PHE A 88 -2.83 -11.93 15.51
C PHE A 88 -2.64 -10.76 16.46
N VAL A 89 -3.69 -10.43 17.21
CA VAL A 89 -3.62 -9.37 18.23
C VAL A 89 -3.24 -10.01 19.55
N LEU A 90 -2.10 -9.61 20.12
CA LEU A 90 -1.58 -10.18 21.36
C LEU A 90 -2.60 -10.07 22.51
N ASP A 91 -3.36 -8.98 22.56
CA ASP A 91 -4.37 -8.78 23.61
C ASP A 91 -5.54 -9.77 23.53
N ASN A 92 -5.80 -10.32 22.35
CA ASN A 92 -6.85 -11.33 22.13
C ASN A 92 -6.31 -12.76 22.25
N ALA A 93 -5.00 -12.93 22.44
CA ALA A 93 -4.40 -14.26 22.55
C ALA A 93 -4.85 -14.94 23.86
N PRO A 94 -5.17 -16.24 23.84
CA PRO A 94 -5.58 -17.00 25.03
C PRO A 94 -4.36 -17.37 25.88
N VAL A 95 -3.55 -16.38 26.23
CA VAL A 95 -2.35 -16.53 27.05
C VAL A 95 -2.47 -15.71 28.33
N PRO A 96 -1.86 -16.17 29.44
CA PRO A 96 -1.88 -15.44 30.71
C PRO A 96 -1.38 -14.00 30.54
N THR A 97 -1.92 -13.08 31.32
CA THR A 97 -1.53 -11.65 31.30
C THR A 97 -0.03 -11.48 31.49
N GLU A 98 0.59 -12.27 32.38
CA GLU A 98 2.04 -12.25 32.57
C GLU A 98 2.82 -12.57 31.29
N ALA A 99 2.41 -13.62 30.55
CA ALA A 99 3.03 -13.97 29.28
C ALA A 99 2.82 -12.90 28.20
N ARG A 100 1.65 -12.25 28.18
CA ARG A 100 1.38 -11.10 27.29
C ARG A 100 2.30 -9.93 27.58
N GLU A 101 2.50 -9.58 28.85
CA GLU A 101 3.39 -8.47 29.22
C GLU A 101 4.86 -8.79 28.97
N VAL A 102 5.28 -10.06 29.15
CA VAL A 102 6.62 -10.52 28.76
C VAL A 102 6.83 -10.37 27.25
N LEU A 103 5.88 -10.86 26.43
CA LEU A 103 5.94 -10.72 24.98
C LEU A 103 5.96 -9.26 24.55
N ARG A 104 5.06 -8.44 25.11
CA ARG A 104 4.97 -7.00 24.83
C ARG A 104 6.28 -6.30 25.18
N THR A 105 6.89 -6.62 26.32
CA THR A 105 8.18 -6.06 26.74
C THR A 105 9.29 -6.51 25.79
N ALA A 106 9.38 -7.80 25.46
CA ALA A 106 10.38 -8.32 24.54
C ALA A 106 10.30 -7.68 23.15
N THR A 107 9.09 -7.40 22.66
CA THR A 107 8.88 -6.79 21.34
C THR A 107 8.94 -5.26 21.33
N ASN A 108 8.48 -4.56 22.39
CA ASN A 108 8.51 -3.09 22.48
C ASN A 108 9.80 -2.53 23.10
N HIS A 109 10.62 -3.34 23.77
CA HIS A 109 11.95 -2.95 24.28
C HIS A 109 13.12 -3.71 23.63
N GLY A 110 12.84 -4.62 22.67
CA GLY A 110 13.82 -5.31 21.83
C GLY A 110 13.95 -4.75 20.41
N MET A 111 13.25 -3.66 20.05
CA MET A 111 13.42 -2.95 18.78
C MET A 111 14.64 -2.00 18.73
N ASN A 112 15.59 -2.12 19.66
CA ASN A 112 16.97 -1.71 19.38
C ASN A 112 17.56 -2.75 18.41
N ARG A 113 17.33 -2.50 17.12
CA ARG A 113 17.93 -3.19 15.97
C ARG A 113 19.42 -3.46 16.23
N TYR A 114 19.82 -4.73 16.11
CA TYR A 114 21.11 -5.04 15.48
C TYR A 114 21.03 -4.65 14.00
#